data_AF-A0AA38UHC7-F1
#
_entry.id   AF-A0AA38UHC7-F1
#
_cell.length_a   1.000
_cell.length_b   1.000
_cell.length_c   1.000
_cell.angle_alpha   90.00
_cell.angle_beta   90.00
_cell.angle_gamma   90.00
#
_symmetry.space_group_name_H-M   'P 1'
#
loop_
_entity.id
_entity.type
_entity.pdbx_description
1 polymer ?
#
loop_
_entity_poly.entity_id
_entity_poly.type
_entity_poly.pdbx_seq_one_letter_code
_entity_poly.pdbx_strand_id
1 'polypeptide(L)'
;MATRVYTLASGYAFEEEVLRRDDARLQGNGDLQATFADLKIRLEDKFDVTVEQRTTVRCVSQDMIFQKDRTCFCQLFVEVMSALRRDKVALKMTNIFDLPGREKRLQSIVKKITSSVRNTFRQDIRDSITGNEAKSLKDFTFDAASKYKRGGPGEKADPVLATHCSILV
;
A
#
# COMPACT_ATOMS: atom_id res chain seq x y z
N MET A 1 -58.15 -7.71 -51.39
CA MET A 1 -58.16 -7.92 -49.91
C MET A 1 -56.97 -8.76 -49.45
N ALA A 2 -56.68 -9.92 -50.06
CA ALA A 2 -55.59 -10.82 -49.64
C ALA A 2 -54.18 -10.20 -49.62
N THR A 3 -53.81 -9.40 -50.63
CA THR A 3 -52.47 -8.79 -50.73
C THR A 3 -52.15 -7.86 -49.56
N ARG A 4 -53.13 -7.08 -49.08
CA ARG A 4 -52.94 -6.16 -47.94
C ARG A 4 -52.73 -6.90 -46.62
N VAL A 5 -53.44 -8.01 -46.43
CA VAL A 5 -53.30 -8.87 -45.24
C VAL A 5 -51.93 -9.55 -45.25
N TYR A 6 -51.47 -10.00 -46.42
CA TYR A 6 -50.14 -10.60 -46.58
C TYR A 6 -49.01 -9.61 -46.28
N THR A 7 -49.09 -8.36 -46.80
CA THR A 7 -48.07 -7.34 -46.53
C THR A 7 -48.00 -6.96 -45.05
N LEU A 8 -49.15 -6.87 -44.36
CA LEU A 8 -49.18 -6.66 -42.91
C LEU A 8 -48.56 -7.84 -42.15
N ALA A 9 -48.92 -9.07 -42.50
CA ALA A 9 -48.35 -10.27 -41.88
C ALA A 9 -46.83 -10.35 -42.08
N SER A 10 -46.32 -10.01 -43.27
CA SER A 10 -44.88 -9.94 -43.51
C SER A 10 -44.18 -8.83 -42.72
N GLY A 11 -44.86 -7.70 -42.51
CA GLY A 11 -44.35 -6.58 -41.70
C GLY A 11 -44.21 -6.97 -40.22
N TYR A 12 -45.26 -7.57 -39.66
CA TYR A 12 -45.22 -8.04 -38.26
C TYR A 12 -44.19 -9.16 -38.05
N ALA A 13 -44.08 -10.11 -38.97
CA ALA A 13 -43.09 -11.18 -38.88
C ALA A 13 -41.65 -10.63 -38.94
N PHE A 14 -41.40 -9.61 -39.77
CA PHE A 14 -40.10 -8.94 -39.85
C PHE A 14 -39.78 -8.17 -38.57
N GLU A 15 -40.74 -7.41 -38.04
CA GLU A 15 -40.58 -6.63 -36.80
C GLU A 15 -40.30 -7.55 -35.59
N GLU A 16 -41.01 -8.68 -35.49
CA GLU A 16 -40.79 -9.68 -34.44
C GLU A 16 -39.41 -10.37 -34.57
N GLU A 17 -38.89 -10.55 -35.78
CA GLU A 17 -37.55 -11.09 -36.01
C GLU A 17 -36.46 -10.08 -35.64
N VAL A 18 -36.68 -8.79 -35.89
CA VAL A 18 -35.77 -7.71 -35.46
C VAL A 18 -35.72 -7.63 -33.94
N LEU A 19 -36.87 -7.64 -33.26
CA LEU A 19 -36.93 -7.64 -31.79
C LEU A 19 -36.23 -8.86 -31.19
N ARG A 20 -36.46 -10.07 -31.73
CA ARG A 20 -35.76 -11.29 -31.27
C ARG A 20 -34.25 -11.23 -31.49
N ARG A 21 -33.79 -10.63 -32.59
CA ARG A 21 -32.34 -10.46 -32.86
C ARG A 21 -31.72 -9.45 -31.91
N ASP A 22 -32.41 -8.37 -31.60
CA ASP A 22 -31.92 -7.37 -30.65
C ASP A 22 -31.90 -7.92 -29.22
N ASP A 23 -32.92 -8.68 -28.82
CA ASP A 23 -32.95 -9.40 -27.53
C ASP A 23 -31.83 -10.44 -27.43
N ALA A 24 -31.57 -11.21 -28.49
CA ALA A 24 -30.46 -12.17 -28.53
C ALA A 24 -29.08 -11.48 -28.46
N ARG A 25 -28.93 -10.30 -29.07
CA ARG A 25 -27.71 -9.48 -28.98
C ARG A 25 -27.51 -8.90 -27.58
N LEU A 26 -28.59 -8.49 -26.91
CA LEU A 26 -28.57 -8.01 -25.54
C LEU A 26 -28.23 -9.15 -24.54
N GLN A 27 -28.79 -10.34 -24.75
CA GLN A 27 -28.50 -11.52 -23.93
C GLN A 27 -27.05 -12.02 -24.09
N GLY A 28 -26.48 -11.97 -25.30
CA GLY A 28 -25.14 -12.51 -25.57
C GLY A 28 -23.97 -11.67 -25.03
N ASN A 29 -24.10 -10.33 -25.00
CA ASN A 29 -23.02 -9.42 -24.61
C ASN A 29 -23.30 -8.60 -23.34
N GLY A 30 -24.55 -8.46 -22.91
CA GLY A 30 -24.92 -7.67 -21.71
C GLY A 30 -24.41 -8.27 -20.40
N ASP A 31 -24.32 -9.59 -20.32
CA ASP A 31 -23.90 -10.31 -19.11
C ASP A 31 -22.38 -10.40 -18.94
N LEU A 32 -21.61 -10.19 -20.01
CA LEU A 32 -20.14 -10.18 -19.94
C LEU A 32 -19.62 -8.99 -19.12
N GLN A 33 -20.21 -7.81 -19.29
CA GLN A 33 -19.78 -6.64 -18.51
C GLN A 33 -20.11 -6.79 -17.02
N ALA A 34 -21.27 -7.35 -16.71
CA ALA A 34 -21.67 -7.64 -15.33
C ALA A 34 -20.77 -8.70 -14.68
N THR A 35 -20.45 -9.78 -15.39
CA THR A 35 -19.52 -10.81 -14.90
C THR A 35 -18.09 -10.27 -14.75
N PHE A 36 -17.60 -9.42 -15.65
CA PHE A 36 -16.30 -8.75 -15.47
C PHE A 36 -16.30 -7.77 -14.28
N ALA A 37 -17.39 -7.07 -14.02
CA ALA A 37 -17.54 -6.22 -12.85
C ALA A 37 -17.52 -7.04 -11.55
N ASP A 38 -18.25 -8.17 -11.49
CA ASP A 38 -18.22 -9.08 -10.33
C ASP A 38 -16.84 -9.70 -10.12
N LEU A 39 -16.17 -10.12 -11.20
CA LEU A 39 -14.79 -10.62 -11.13
C LEU A 39 -13.83 -9.55 -10.60
N LYS A 40 -13.97 -8.29 -11.03
CA LYS A 40 -13.17 -7.18 -10.54
C LYS A 40 -13.39 -6.96 -9.04
N ILE A 41 -14.63 -6.97 -8.57
CA ILE A 41 -14.97 -6.82 -7.14
C ILE A 41 -14.35 -7.97 -6.33
N ARG A 42 -14.50 -9.22 -6.77
CA ARG A 42 -13.91 -10.39 -6.09
C ARG A 42 -12.39 -10.36 -6.05
N LEU A 43 -11.76 -9.88 -7.12
CA LEU A 43 -10.30 -9.68 -7.17
C LEU A 43 -9.84 -8.57 -6.24
N GLU A 44 -10.63 -7.50 -6.09
CA GLU A 44 -10.36 -6.42 -5.14
C GLU A 44 -10.48 -6.89 -3.67
N ASP A 45 -11.45 -7.73 -3.35
CA ASP A 45 -11.62 -8.29 -1.99
C ASP A 45 -10.45 -9.21 -1.59
N LYS A 46 -9.93 -9.98 -2.56
CA LYS A 46 -8.76 -10.85 -2.39
C LYS A 46 -7.42 -10.12 -2.39
N PHE A 47 -7.40 -8.81 -2.64
CA PHE A 47 -6.15 -8.05 -2.66
C PHE A 47 -5.46 -8.10 -1.28
N ASP A 48 -4.18 -8.49 -1.27
CA ASP A 48 -3.31 -8.33 -0.10
C ASP A 48 -1.98 -7.67 -0.48
N VAL A 49 -1.37 -7.00 0.49
CA VAL A 49 -0.07 -6.37 0.31
C VAL A 49 1.00 -7.46 0.27
N THR A 50 1.78 -7.47 -0.81
CA THR A 50 2.82 -8.47 -1.06
C THR A 50 3.93 -8.42 0.00
N VAL A 51 4.71 -9.50 0.10
CA VAL A 51 5.86 -9.55 1.03
C VAL A 51 6.91 -8.49 0.70
N GLU A 52 7.22 -8.27 -0.59
CA GLU A 52 8.16 -7.21 -1.03
C GLU A 52 7.67 -5.82 -0.61
N GLN A 53 6.36 -5.56 -0.76
CA GLN A 53 5.76 -4.30 -0.32
C GLN A 53 5.80 -4.14 1.21
N ARG A 54 5.54 -5.20 1.98
CA ARG A 54 5.67 -5.19 3.45
C ARG A 54 7.11 -4.90 3.88
N THR A 55 8.09 -5.49 3.22
CA THR A 55 9.52 -5.21 3.46
C THR A 55 9.85 -3.76 3.14
N THR A 56 9.36 -3.24 2.01
CA THR A 56 9.54 -1.83 1.63
C THR A 56 8.97 -0.88 2.67
N VAL A 57 7.75 -1.13 3.15
CA VAL A 57 7.13 -0.36 4.24
C VAL A 57 8.00 -0.38 5.50
N ARG A 58 8.55 -1.55 5.87
CA ARG A 58 9.44 -1.68 7.03
C ARG A 58 10.72 -0.87 6.85
N CYS A 59 11.39 -0.97 5.70
CA CYS A 59 12.61 -0.21 5.42
C CYS A 59 12.36 1.31 5.49
N VAL A 60 11.26 1.79 4.89
CA VAL A 60 10.88 3.21 4.97
C VAL A 60 10.58 3.61 6.41
N SER A 61 9.88 2.77 7.16
CA SER A 61 9.58 3.04 8.58
C SER A 61 10.84 3.11 9.45
N GLN A 62 11.82 2.25 9.17
CA GLN A 62 13.12 2.21 9.86
C GLN A 62 13.96 3.45 9.54
N ASP A 63 14.00 3.86 8.29
CA ASP A 63 14.75 5.05 7.87
C ASP A 63 14.11 6.31 8.47
N MET A 64 12.78 6.40 8.43
CA MET A 64 12.05 7.54 8.95
C MET A 64 12.13 7.65 10.48
N ILE A 65 12.09 6.54 11.23
CA ILE A 65 12.22 6.62 12.70
C ILE A 65 13.59 7.14 13.13
N PHE A 66 14.62 6.91 12.33
CA PHE A 66 16.01 7.28 12.61
C PHE A 66 16.43 8.60 11.94
N GLN A 67 15.46 9.43 11.55
CA GLN A 67 15.71 10.79 11.08
C GLN A 67 16.16 11.69 12.23
N LYS A 68 17.28 12.39 12.02
CA LYS A 68 17.88 13.33 12.97
C LYS A 68 16.96 14.47 13.42
N ASP A 69 16.01 14.87 12.57
CA ASP A 69 15.10 15.99 12.84
C ASP A 69 13.76 15.53 13.44
N ARG A 70 13.62 14.23 13.76
CA ARG A 70 12.35 13.68 14.25
C ARG A 70 12.14 14.00 15.73
N THR A 71 11.03 14.66 16.00
CA THR A 71 10.52 14.98 17.35
C THR A 71 9.26 14.19 17.71
N CYS A 72 8.46 13.77 16.71
CA CYS A 72 7.22 13.01 16.91
C CYS A 72 7.36 11.56 16.44
N PHE A 73 7.26 10.62 17.38
CA PHE A 73 7.32 9.17 17.12
C PHE A 73 5.94 8.49 17.08
N CYS A 74 4.91 9.14 17.63
CA CYS A 74 3.56 8.59 17.67
C CYS A 74 2.88 8.60 16.29
N GLN A 75 3.18 9.61 15.47
CA GLN A 75 2.56 9.82 14.16
C GLN A 75 3.41 9.30 12.99
N LEU A 76 4.44 8.49 13.25
CA LEU A 76 5.32 7.89 12.24
C LEU A 76 4.54 7.25 11.08
N PHE A 77 3.42 6.59 11.37
CA PHE A 77 2.58 5.95 10.33
C PHE A 77 1.98 6.94 9.32
N VAL A 78 1.66 8.17 9.74
CA VAL A 78 1.09 9.19 8.86
C VAL A 78 2.16 9.63 7.87
N GLU A 79 3.36 9.86 8.36
CA GLU A 79 4.48 10.31 7.55
C GLU A 79 4.97 9.20 6.61
N VAL A 80 5.03 7.95 7.08
CA VAL A 80 5.32 6.79 6.23
C VAL A 80 4.28 6.65 5.12
N MET A 81 2.98 6.77 5.43
CA MET A 81 1.94 6.75 4.39
C MET A 81 2.12 7.88 3.36
N SER A 82 2.48 9.08 3.81
CA SER A 82 2.75 10.22 2.95
C SER A 82 3.97 9.99 2.04
N ALA A 83 5.06 9.45 2.59
CA ALA A 83 6.26 9.10 1.84
C ALA A 83 5.97 8.01 0.79
N LEU A 84 5.27 6.94 1.17
CA LEU A 84 4.88 5.88 0.24
C LEU A 84 4.00 6.40 -0.90
N ARG A 85 3.11 7.35 -0.63
CA ARG A 85 2.24 7.96 -1.65
C ARG A 85 3.05 8.85 -2.61
N ARG A 86 3.98 9.65 -2.10
CA ARG A 86 4.85 10.51 -2.92
C ARG A 86 5.72 9.68 -3.86
N ASP A 87 6.36 8.64 -3.32
CA ASP A 87 7.34 7.83 -4.05
C ASP A 87 6.74 6.52 -4.59
N LYS A 88 5.41 6.49 -4.83
CA LYS A 88 4.68 5.27 -5.18
C LYS A 88 5.23 4.55 -6.42
N VAL A 89 5.81 5.29 -7.37
CA VAL A 89 6.43 4.73 -8.59
C VAL A 89 7.75 4.06 -8.26
N ALA A 90 8.67 4.77 -7.58
CA ALA A 90 9.98 4.25 -7.21
C ALA A 90 9.88 3.04 -6.26
N LEU A 91 8.86 3.01 -5.41
CA LEU A 91 8.64 1.95 -4.43
C LEU A 91 7.74 0.80 -4.93
N LYS A 92 7.35 0.78 -6.21
CA LYS A 92 6.47 -0.23 -6.80
C LYS A 92 5.14 -0.41 -6.03
N MET A 93 4.53 0.71 -5.61
CA MET A 93 3.26 0.78 -4.87
C MET A 93 2.11 1.37 -5.71
N THR A 94 2.31 1.52 -7.02
CA THR A 94 1.33 2.12 -7.95
C THR A 94 0.00 1.39 -7.98
N ASN A 95 -0.02 0.10 -7.67
CA ASN A 95 -1.22 -0.74 -7.64
C ASN A 95 -2.06 -0.58 -6.35
N ILE A 96 -1.60 0.21 -5.37
CA ILE A 96 -2.28 0.38 -4.08
C ILE A 96 -2.94 1.76 -3.99
N PHE A 97 -2.16 2.80 -4.28
CA PHE A 97 -2.63 4.17 -4.17
C PHE A 97 -3.67 4.46 -5.25
N ASP A 98 -4.58 5.40 -4.95
CA ASP A 98 -5.74 5.77 -5.78
C ASP A 98 -6.91 4.77 -5.71
N LEU A 99 -6.78 3.66 -4.95
CA LEU A 99 -7.84 2.69 -4.67
C LEU A 99 -8.16 2.65 -3.16
N PRO A 100 -9.31 3.18 -2.70
CA PRO A 100 -9.56 3.42 -1.27
C PRO A 100 -9.55 2.14 -0.42
N GLY A 101 -10.06 1.02 -0.95
CA GLY A 101 -10.02 -0.27 -0.25
C GLY A 101 -8.59 -0.78 -0.01
N ARG A 102 -7.73 -0.67 -1.03
CA ARG A 102 -6.33 -1.09 -0.95
C ARG A 102 -5.52 -0.15 -0.05
N GLU A 103 -5.77 1.15 -0.13
CA GLU A 103 -5.14 2.13 0.76
C GLU A 103 -5.47 1.88 2.23
N LYS A 104 -6.74 1.58 2.56
CA LYS A 104 -7.15 1.25 3.94
C LYS A 104 -6.47 -0.02 4.46
N ARG A 105 -6.30 -1.02 3.59
CA ARG A 105 -5.58 -2.26 3.92
C ARG A 105 -4.09 -2.01 4.13
N LEU A 106 -3.44 -1.25 3.25
CA LEU A 106 -2.05 -0.81 3.42
C LEU A 106 -1.88 -0.01 4.71
N GLN A 107 -2.76 0.96 5.00
CA GLN A 107 -2.69 1.78 6.20
C GLN A 107 -2.73 0.93 7.49
N SER A 108 -3.54 -0.12 7.50
CA SER A 108 -3.63 -1.05 8.64
C SER A 108 -2.33 -1.81 8.86
N ILE A 109 -1.65 -2.20 7.78
CA ILE A 109 -0.34 -2.86 7.81
C ILE A 109 0.75 -1.88 8.24
N VAL A 110 0.76 -0.67 7.68
CA VAL A 110 1.71 0.40 8.02
C VAL A 110 1.65 0.69 9.51
N LYS A 111 0.45 0.90 10.09
CA LYS A 111 0.27 1.13 11.53
C LYS A 111 0.91 0.03 12.39
N LYS A 112 0.73 -1.24 12.02
CA LYS A 112 1.31 -2.38 12.74
C LYS A 112 2.84 -2.38 12.62
N ILE A 113 3.37 -2.21 11.42
CA ILE A 113 4.82 -2.20 11.17
C ILE A 113 5.48 -1.03 11.89
N THR A 114 4.95 0.18 11.79
CA THR A 114 5.51 1.37 12.43
C THR A 114 5.47 1.26 13.95
N SER A 115 4.41 0.67 14.52
CA SER A 115 4.34 0.41 15.96
C SER A 115 5.41 -0.59 16.40
N SER A 116 5.61 -1.67 15.63
CA SER A 116 6.66 -2.66 15.86
C SER A 116 8.05 -2.03 15.79
N VAL A 117 8.37 -1.30 14.71
CA VAL A 117 9.65 -0.61 14.52
C VAL A 117 9.93 0.36 15.66
N ARG A 118 8.92 1.14 16.08
CA ARG A 118 9.04 2.06 17.22
C ARG A 118 9.31 1.36 18.54
N ASN A 119 8.61 0.25 18.81
CA ASN A 119 8.84 -0.48 20.06
C ASN A 119 10.23 -1.12 20.09
N THR A 120 10.69 -1.68 18.96
CA THR A 120 12.07 -2.20 18.85
C THR A 120 13.09 -1.09 19.04
N PHE A 121 12.90 0.08 18.41
CA PHE A 121 13.83 1.20 18.58
C PHE A 121 13.92 1.67 20.04
N ARG A 122 12.79 1.73 20.74
CA ARG A 122 12.75 2.04 22.17
C ARG A 122 13.43 0.97 23.04
N GLN A 123 13.34 -0.30 22.66
CA GLN A 123 14.05 -1.39 23.35
C GLN A 123 15.55 -1.25 23.13
N ASP A 124 16.00 -1.08 21.89
CA ASP A 124 17.41 -0.87 21.56
C ASP A 124 18.02 0.31 22.33
N ILE A 125 17.30 1.45 22.44
CA ILE A 125 17.75 2.59 23.26
C ILE A 125 17.90 2.17 24.73
N ARG A 126 16.88 1.53 25.31
CA ARG A 126 16.91 1.13 26.72
C ARG A 126 18.05 0.16 27.01
N ASP A 127 18.22 -0.85 26.16
CA ASP A 127 19.20 -1.92 26.32
C ASP A 127 20.63 -1.37 26.13
N SER A 128 20.79 -0.29 25.36
CA SER A 128 22.07 0.42 25.22
C SER A 128 22.50 1.19 26.47
N ILE A 129 21.56 1.52 27.36
CA ILE A 129 21.80 2.31 28.59
C ILE A 129 21.87 1.41 29.82
N THR A 130 21.00 0.40 29.87
CA THR A 130 20.77 -0.40 31.07
C THR A 130 21.08 -1.87 30.83
N GLY A 131 21.93 -2.45 31.68
CA GLY A 131 22.23 -3.88 31.69
C GLY A 131 23.64 -4.22 31.22
N ASN A 132 23.89 -5.50 30.99
CA ASN A 132 25.20 -6.01 30.56
C ASN A 132 25.55 -5.67 29.10
N GLU A 133 24.57 -5.17 28.33
CA GLU A 133 24.74 -4.74 26.93
C GLU A 133 24.87 -3.21 26.81
N ALA A 134 25.15 -2.50 27.91
CA ALA A 134 25.39 -1.07 27.87
C ALA A 134 26.55 -0.73 26.92
N LYS A 135 26.32 0.21 26.00
CA LYS A 135 27.26 0.59 24.94
C LYS A 135 27.61 2.06 25.04
N SER A 136 28.79 2.42 24.52
CA SER A 136 29.10 3.84 24.34
C SER A 136 28.12 4.46 23.34
N LEU A 137 27.85 5.77 23.46
CA LEU A 137 26.99 6.49 22.52
C LEU A 137 27.45 6.32 21.07
N LYS A 138 28.78 6.24 20.85
CA LYS A 138 29.37 6.06 19.53
C LYS A 138 29.03 4.69 18.93
N ASP A 139 29.16 3.63 19.74
CA ASP A 139 28.88 2.26 19.30
C ASP A 139 27.38 2.06 19.08
N PHE A 140 26.54 2.59 19.97
CA PHE A 140 25.09 2.57 19.78
C PHE A 140 24.68 3.30 18.50
N THR A 141 25.21 4.48 18.25
CA THR A 141 24.89 5.26 17.03
C THR A 141 25.27 4.49 15.76
N PHE A 142 26.42 3.81 15.78
CA PHE A 142 26.87 2.99 14.65
C PHE A 142 25.99 1.76 14.41
N ASP A 143 25.65 1.03 15.48
CA ASP A 143 24.78 -0.15 15.43
C ASP A 143 23.36 0.23 14.99
N ALA A 144 22.80 1.29 15.57
CA ALA A 144 21.49 1.80 15.23
C ALA A 144 21.45 2.29 13.77
N ALA A 145 22.48 2.99 13.31
CA ALA A 145 22.57 3.38 11.91
C ALA A 145 22.67 2.18 10.97
N SER A 146 23.36 1.10 11.37
CA SER A 146 23.42 -0.13 10.59
C SER A 146 22.07 -0.83 10.49
N LYS A 147 21.25 -0.76 11.54
CA LYS A 147 19.95 -1.43 11.63
C LYS A 147 18.79 -0.62 11.02
N TYR A 148 18.82 0.71 11.17
CA TYR A 148 17.68 1.57 10.86
C TYR A 148 17.88 2.43 9.61
N LYS A 149 19.10 2.89 9.33
CA LYS A 149 19.38 3.77 8.19
C LYS A 149 19.54 2.97 6.90
N ARG A 150 18.83 3.37 5.86
CA ARG A 150 18.98 2.72 4.54
C ARG A 150 20.38 3.03 3.99
N GLY A 151 21.14 1.98 3.66
CA GLY A 151 22.54 2.12 3.22
C GLY A 151 23.56 2.18 4.35
N GLY A 152 23.15 2.04 5.61
CA GLY A 152 24.03 1.91 6.76
C GLY A 152 24.66 3.23 7.26
N PRO A 153 25.61 3.15 8.20
CA PRO A 153 26.21 4.31 8.87
C PRO A 153 27.05 5.21 7.96
N GLY A 154 27.58 4.68 6.84
CA GLY A 154 28.62 5.33 6.04
C GLY A 154 30.01 5.24 6.70
N GLU A 155 31.06 5.74 6.03
CA GLU A 155 32.44 5.72 6.55
C GLU A 155 32.67 6.62 7.78
N LYS A 156 31.82 7.63 7.96
CA LYS A 156 31.86 8.56 9.10
C LYS A 156 30.50 8.61 9.77
N ALA A 157 30.49 8.39 11.09
CA ALA A 157 29.29 8.58 11.91
C ALA A 157 28.87 10.06 11.82
N ASP A 158 27.63 10.32 11.40
CA ASP A 158 27.08 11.68 11.30
C ASP A 158 26.98 12.27 12.72
N PRO A 159 27.74 13.35 13.04
CA PRO A 159 27.74 13.93 14.38
C PRO A 159 26.36 14.43 14.80
N VAL A 160 25.51 14.86 13.85
CA VAL A 160 24.15 15.32 14.16
C VAL A 160 23.26 14.15 14.59
N LEU A 161 23.48 12.97 14.02
CA LEU A 161 22.76 11.75 14.38
C LEU A 161 23.20 11.24 15.77
N ALA A 162 24.49 11.34 16.08
CA ALA A 162 24.99 11.03 17.42
C ALA A 162 24.41 11.99 18.47
N THR A 163 24.31 13.29 18.14
CA THR A 163 23.63 14.26 19.02
C THR A 163 22.15 13.93 19.20
N HIS A 164 21.43 13.57 18.13
CA HIS A 164 20.04 13.14 18.22
C HIS A 164 19.89 11.91 19.12
N CYS A 165 20.73 10.89 18.94
CA CYS A 165 20.74 9.71 19.82
C CYS A 165 21.02 10.08 21.28
N SER A 166 21.92 11.03 21.55
CA SER A 166 22.22 11.49 22.92
C SER A 166 21.07 12.21 23.62
N ILE A 167 20.13 12.80 22.85
CA ILE A 167 18.92 13.45 23.40
C ILE A 167 17.84 12.40 23.71
N LEU A 168 17.86 11.26 23.03
CA LEU A 168 16.88 10.19 23.19
C LEU A 168 17.24 9.19 24.30
N VAL A 169 18.52 9.15 24.68
CA VAL A 169 19.09 8.36 25.78
C VAL A 169 18.95 9.13 27.09
#